data_AF-A0A6J7C499-F1
#
_entry.id   AF-A0A6J7C499-F1
#
_cell.length_a   1.000
_cell.length_b   1.000
_cell.length_c   1.000
_cell.angle_alpha   90.00
_cell.angle_beta   90.00
_cell.angle_gamma   90.00
#
_symmetry.space_group_name_H-M   'P 1'
#
loop_
_entity.id
_entity.type
_entity.pdbx_description
1 polymer ?
#
loop_
_entity_poly.entity_id
_entity_poly.type
_entity_poly.pdbx_seq_one_letter_code
_entity_poly.pdbx_strand_id
1 'polypeptide(L)'
;MKDLSGSSAGKMIAKVANTTTMSRERFTWPLWGHLCGGPPGSHPARRAAACDGRARGGPCADTLGRVSLDPSSRDVLVVIACGIALVALVLGALALFLLRRIRRNLTLLAANDDGESFISAVGRGAEQVRGLRREVDDLAALVAQTRAELSDAIRHISVVRYDAFGDLGGRLSFSAALLDDDGDGLVLTAIHGRSETRSYMKGIKSGASEAPLSPEEQQAVTYALKGASS
;
A
#
# COMPACT_ATOMS: atom_id res chain seq x y z
N MET A 1 -13.98 29.52 48.16
CA MET A 1 -15.30 30.11 47.85
C MET A 1 -15.15 30.94 46.59
N LYS A 2 -15.30 30.45 45.35
CA LYS A 2 -16.02 29.30 44.77
C LYS A 2 -15.09 28.65 43.72
N ASP A 3 -14.71 27.39 43.85
CA ASP A 3 -15.43 26.16 43.46
C ASP A 3 -15.46 25.90 41.95
N LEU A 4 -14.60 24.95 41.58
CA LEU A 4 -14.67 24.08 40.42
C LEU A 4 -15.83 23.09 40.60
N SER A 5 -16.72 22.97 39.62
CA SER A 5 -17.61 21.82 39.36
C SER A 5 -18.40 22.17 38.09
N GLY A 6 -18.40 21.43 36.98
CA GLY A 6 -18.61 19.99 36.86
C GLY A 6 -20.00 19.76 36.26
N SER A 7 -20.09 19.48 34.95
CA SER A 7 -21.23 18.86 34.23
C SER A 7 -20.84 18.87 32.74
N SER A 8 -20.74 17.78 32.00
CA SER A 8 -21.78 16.79 31.77
C SER A 8 -21.16 15.52 31.19
N ALA A 9 -21.23 14.44 31.96
CA ALA A 9 -21.20 13.09 31.43
C ALA A 9 -22.54 12.77 30.75
N GLY A 10 -22.50 12.11 29.60
CA GLY A 10 -23.65 11.33 29.16
C GLY A 10 -23.88 11.23 27.66
N LYS A 11 -23.74 9.98 27.16
CA LYS A 11 -24.55 9.35 26.10
C LYS A 11 -24.34 9.88 24.66
N MET A 12 -23.82 9.03 23.78
CA MET A 12 -24.67 8.07 23.06
C MET A 12 -23.85 7.18 22.12
N ILE A 13 -23.93 5.88 22.41
CA ILE A 13 -23.74 4.79 21.45
C ILE A 13 -25.08 4.65 20.72
N ALA A 14 -25.12 4.86 19.40
CA ALA A 14 -26.07 4.21 18.49
C ALA A 14 -25.86 4.65 17.02
N LYS A 15 -25.42 3.68 16.20
CA LYS A 15 -26.14 3.20 15.02
C LYS A 15 -26.59 4.26 13.99
N VAL A 16 -25.83 4.36 12.89
CA VAL A 16 -26.42 4.54 11.55
C VAL A 16 -25.72 3.60 10.58
N ALA A 17 -26.40 2.50 10.27
CA ALA A 17 -26.28 1.82 9.00
C ALA A 17 -27.16 2.57 7.99
N ASN A 18 -26.62 2.91 6.84
CA ASN A 18 -27.40 3.07 5.61
C ASN A 18 -26.45 2.81 4.43
N THR A 19 -26.45 1.65 3.77
CA THR A 19 -27.29 1.23 2.62
C THR A 19 -27.52 2.29 1.55
N THR A 20 -27.46 1.82 0.27
CA THR A 20 -27.88 2.46 -0.99
C THR A 20 -26.69 3.10 -1.73
N THR A 21 -26.26 2.78 -2.97
CA THR A 21 -26.77 1.95 -4.08
C THR A 21 -25.74 1.97 -5.24
N MET A 22 -25.80 0.93 -6.08
CA MET A 22 -25.51 0.94 -7.53
C MET A 22 -24.14 1.40 -8.05
N SER A 23 -23.36 0.45 -8.58
CA SER A 23 -23.20 0.29 -10.03
C SER A 23 -22.37 -0.96 -10.32
N ARG A 24 -23.02 -2.01 -10.82
CA ARG A 24 -22.37 -3.26 -11.23
C ARG A 24 -22.72 -3.47 -12.71
N GLU A 25 -21.89 -2.92 -13.58
CA GLU A 25 -21.89 -3.25 -15.01
C GLU A 25 -21.26 -4.64 -15.17
N ARG A 26 -22.08 -5.65 -15.50
CA ARG A 26 -22.25 -6.20 -16.86
C ARG A 26 -20.90 -6.46 -17.56
N PHE A 27 -20.39 -7.68 -17.38
CA PHE A 27 -19.67 -8.34 -18.46
C PHE A 27 -20.14 -9.79 -18.58
N THR A 28 -20.73 -10.05 -19.75
CA THR A 28 -21.46 -11.25 -20.15
C THR A 28 -20.50 -12.35 -20.59
N TRP A 29 -20.70 -13.57 -20.08
CA TRP A 29 -20.24 -14.81 -20.70
C TRP A 29 -21.44 -15.48 -21.40
N PRO A 30 -21.34 -15.91 -22.67
CA PRO A 30 -22.39 -16.72 -23.27
C PRO A 30 -22.09 -18.22 -23.19
N LEU A 31 -23.15 -18.93 -22.77
CA LEU A 31 -23.66 -20.23 -23.23
C LEU A 31 -22.69 -21.45 -23.17
N TRP A 32 -23.11 -22.62 -22.67
CA TRP A 32 -24.32 -23.36 -23.03
C TRP A 32 -24.89 -24.15 -21.85
N GLY A 33 -26.22 -24.09 -21.73
CA GLY A 33 -27.01 -24.81 -20.74
C GLY A 33 -27.43 -26.20 -21.21
N HIS A 34 -27.37 -27.12 -20.25
CA HIS A 34 -28.08 -28.39 -20.26
C HIS A 34 -29.59 -28.15 -20.09
N LEU A 35 -30.41 -28.88 -20.84
CA LEU A 35 -31.85 -29.04 -20.55
C LEU A 35 -32.21 -30.53 -20.55
N CYS A 36 -32.73 -30.97 -19.41
CA CYS A 36 -33.52 -32.19 -19.24
C CYS A 36 -34.87 -31.80 -18.64
N GLY A 37 -35.95 -32.40 -19.16
CA GLY A 37 -37.11 -32.79 -18.35
C GLY A 37 -38.47 -32.16 -18.69
N GLY A 38 -39.40 -32.99 -19.18
CA GLY A 38 -40.83 -32.87 -18.84
C GLY A 38 -41.87 -33.00 -19.99
N PRO A 39 -42.72 -34.05 -20.01
CA PRO A 39 -44.00 -34.15 -20.77
C PRO A 39 -45.20 -33.70 -19.87
N PRO A 40 -46.52 -33.91 -20.14
CA PRO A 40 -47.23 -34.67 -21.20
C PRO A 40 -48.54 -34.01 -21.77
N GLY A 41 -49.27 -34.75 -22.65
CA GLY A 41 -50.69 -34.53 -23.05
C GLY A 41 -50.89 -33.96 -24.46
N SER A 42 -51.88 -34.28 -25.29
CA SER A 42 -52.99 -35.26 -25.35
C SER A 42 -53.67 -35.09 -26.73
N HIS A 43 -54.24 -36.18 -27.28
CA HIS A 43 -54.99 -36.36 -28.54
C HIS A 43 -56.07 -35.29 -28.86
N PRO A 44 -56.50 -35.10 -30.14
CA PRO A 44 -57.46 -35.97 -30.89
C PRO A 44 -57.06 -36.20 -32.38
N ALA A 45 -57.20 -37.39 -32.99
CA ALA A 45 -58.39 -38.09 -33.53
C ALA A 45 -58.88 -37.60 -34.92
N ARG A 46 -59.12 -38.62 -35.79
CA ARG A 46 -59.79 -38.64 -37.13
C ARG A 46 -58.87 -38.27 -38.32
N ARG A 47 -58.87 -38.98 -39.46
CA ARG A 47 -59.95 -39.73 -40.12
C ARG A 47 -59.35 -40.74 -41.11
N ALA A 48 -60.03 -41.87 -41.28
CA ALA A 48 -59.76 -42.87 -42.30
C ALA A 48 -60.01 -42.33 -43.72
N ALA A 49 -59.16 -42.74 -44.67
CA ALA A 49 -59.47 -42.83 -46.09
C ALA A 49 -58.93 -44.16 -46.59
N ALA A 50 -59.86 -45.08 -46.83
CA ALA A 50 -59.64 -46.27 -47.65
C ALA A 50 -59.67 -45.84 -49.13
N CYS A 51 -58.68 -46.28 -49.90
CA CYS A 51 -58.82 -46.57 -51.33
C CYS A 51 -57.91 -47.76 -51.64
N ASP A 52 -58.58 -48.86 -51.93
CA ASP A 52 -58.07 -50.09 -52.51
C ASP A 52 -57.69 -49.85 -53.98
N GLY A 53 -56.65 -50.51 -54.51
CA GLY A 53 -56.25 -50.30 -55.91
C GLY A 53 -54.82 -50.66 -56.29
N ARG A 54 -54.44 -51.93 -56.09
CA ARG A 54 -53.55 -52.75 -56.96
C ARG A 54 -52.67 -52.01 -58.01
N ALA A 55 -51.34 -52.13 -57.84
CA ALA A 55 -50.34 -52.57 -58.83
C ALA A 55 -49.07 -51.68 -59.01
N ARG A 56 -47.91 -52.32 -58.75
CA ARG A 56 -46.55 -52.15 -59.32
C ARG A 56 -45.58 -51.11 -58.70
N GLY A 57 -44.67 -51.63 -57.86
CA GLY A 57 -43.21 -51.53 -58.06
C GLY A 57 -42.44 -50.42 -57.34
N GLY A 58 -41.64 -50.80 -56.33
CA GLY A 58 -40.48 -50.03 -55.86
C GLY A 58 -40.17 -50.18 -54.37
N PRO A 59 -39.00 -50.72 -53.96
CA PRO A 59 -38.61 -50.83 -52.56
C PRO A 59 -37.79 -49.62 -52.06
N CYS A 60 -38.07 -49.31 -50.79
CA CYS A 60 -37.16 -48.96 -49.69
C CYS A 60 -36.12 -47.84 -49.82
N ALA A 61 -36.22 -46.97 -48.80
CA ALA A 61 -35.13 -46.25 -48.15
C ALA A 61 -33.84 -47.08 -48.02
N ASP A 62 -32.70 -46.49 -48.36
CA ASP A 62 -31.42 -46.55 -47.65
C ASP A 62 -30.32 -45.88 -48.47
N THR A 63 -30.09 -44.59 -48.22
CA THR A 63 -28.90 -43.87 -48.70
C THR A 63 -28.28 -43.04 -47.58
N LEU A 64 -27.83 -43.73 -46.52
CA LEU A 64 -26.60 -43.33 -45.86
C LEU A 64 -25.49 -44.11 -46.56
N GLY A 65 -24.86 -43.45 -47.54
CA GLY A 65 -23.74 -44.01 -48.26
C GLY A 65 -22.69 -44.48 -47.26
N ARG A 66 -22.53 -45.81 -47.13
CA ARG A 66 -21.28 -46.39 -46.70
C ARG A 66 -20.24 -45.87 -47.68
N VAL A 67 -19.45 -44.89 -47.26
CA VAL A 67 -18.26 -44.49 -48.03
C VAL A 67 -17.39 -45.73 -48.10
N SER A 68 -17.48 -46.45 -49.22
CA SER A 68 -16.70 -47.63 -49.50
C SER A 68 -15.29 -47.17 -49.84
N LEU A 69 -14.55 -46.80 -48.80
CA LEU A 69 -13.10 -46.65 -48.84
C LEU A 69 -12.54 -48.00 -49.31
N ASP A 70 -11.79 -47.96 -50.42
CA ASP A 70 -11.09 -49.10 -51.02
C ASP A 70 -10.31 -49.86 -49.94
N PRO A 71 -10.28 -51.21 -49.91
CA PRO A 71 -9.63 -51.98 -48.82
C PRO A 71 -8.19 -51.52 -48.55
N SER A 72 -7.48 -51.10 -49.59
CA SER A 72 -6.13 -50.52 -49.54
C SER A 72 -6.02 -49.26 -48.67
N SER A 73 -7.02 -48.37 -48.71
CA SER A 73 -7.02 -47.09 -47.99
C SER A 73 -7.32 -47.24 -46.49
N ARG A 74 -8.06 -48.30 -46.11
CA ARG A 74 -8.38 -48.59 -44.70
C ARG A 74 -7.14 -49.04 -43.93
N ASP A 75 -6.33 -49.89 -44.53
CA ASP A 75 -5.12 -50.42 -43.91
C ASP A 75 -4.10 -49.28 -43.66
N VAL A 76 -3.96 -48.36 -44.61
CA VAL A 76 -3.10 -47.18 -44.46
C VAL A 76 -3.57 -46.27 -43.32
N LEU A 77 -4.88 -46.03 -43.19
CA LEU A 77 -5.44 -45.22 -42.10
C LEU A 77 -5.22 -45.85 -40.72
N VAL A 78 -5.36 -47.18 -40.61
CA VAL A 78 -5.09 -47.90 -39.37
C VAL A 78 -3.63 -47.79 -38.97
N VAL A 79 -2.69 -47.92 -39.92
CA VAL A 79 -1.26 -47.78 -39.65
C VAL A 79 -0.91 -46.37 -39.16
N ILE A 80 -1.46 -45.34 -39.80
CA ILE A 80 -1.23 -43.94 -39.38
C ILE A 80 -1.81 -43.69 -37.99
N ALA A 81 -3.04 -44.16 -37.72
CA ALA A 81 -3.67 -44.00 -36.41
C ALA A 81 -2.88 -44.69 -35.29
N CYS A 82 -2.38 -45.91 -35.54
CA CYS A 82 -1.50 -46.63 -34.61
C CYS A 82 -0.18 -45.88 -34.39
N GLY A 83 0.41 -45.29 -35.43
CA GLY A 83 1.61 -44.46 -35.31
C GLY A 83 1.41 -43.25 -34.42
N ILE A 84 0.33 -42.50 -34.62
CA ILE A 84 -0.01 -41.32 -33.81
C ILE A 84 -0.28 -41.72 -32.35
N ALA A 85 -1.02 -42.81 -32.12
CA ALA A 85 -1.29 -43.32 -30.77
C ALA A 85 0.00 -43.69 -30.03
N LEU A 86 0.96 -44.32 -30.73
CA LEU A 86 2.26 -44.67 -30.16
C LEU A 86 3.08 -43.43 -29.79
N VAL A 87 3.12 -42.42 -30.67
CA VAL A 87 3.81 -41.15 -30.40
C VAL A 87 3.19 -40.42 -29.21
N ALA A 88 1.85 -40.34 -29.14
CA ALA A 88 1.14 -39.73 -28.03
C ALA A 88 1.43 -40.45 -26.69
N LEU A 89 1.49 -41.78 -26.71
CA LEU A 89 1.81 -42.60 -25.54
C LEU A 89 3.25 -42.34 -25.06
N VAL A 90 4.21 -42.27 -25.99
CA VAL A 90 5.62 -42.00 -25.68
C VAL A 90 5.79 -40.60 -25.11
N LEU A 91 5.17 -39.59 -25.71
CA LEU A 91 5.21 -38.20 -25.20
C LEU A 91 4.54 -38.09 -23.82
N GLY A 92 3.40 -38.74 -23.62
CA GLY A 92 2.72 -38.80 -22.32
C GLY A 92 3.59 -39.49 -21.26
N ALA A 93 4.24 -40.60 -21.61
CA ALA A 93 5.16 -41.30 -20.72
C ALA A 93 6.40 -40.47 -20.39
N LEU A 94 6.98 -39.75 -21.37
CA LEU A 94 8.13 -38.87 -21.15
C LEU A 94 7.76 -37.66 -20.30
N ALA A 95 6.60 -37.05 -20.55
CA ALA A 95 6.07 -35.95 -19.73
C ALA A 95 5.86 -36.42 -18.29
N LEU A 96 5.24 -37.60 -18.09
CA LEU A 96 5.07 -38.19 -16.76
C LEU A 96 6.41 -38.56 -16.13
N PHE A 97 7.39 -39.05 -16.90
CA PHE A 97 8.71 -39.39 -16.39
C PHE A 97 9.50 -38.15 -15.98
N LEU A 98 9.47 -37.09 -16.79
CA LEU A 98 10.12 -35.82 -16.47
C LEU A 98 9.42 -35.13 -15.30
N LEU A 99 8.09 -35.15 -15.25
CA LEU A 99 7.31 -34.69 -14.09
C LEU A 99 7.65 -35.49 -12.84
N ARG A 100 7.76 -36.82 -12.93
CA ARG A 100 8.18 -37.68 -11.82
C ARG A 100 9.64 -37.43 -11.42
N ARG A 101 10.54 -37.17 -12.37
CA ARG A 101 11.96 -36.89 -12.11
C ARG A 101 12.15 -35.53 -11.43
N ILE A 102 11.48 -34.49 -11.93
CA ILE A 102 11.44 -33.16 -11.32
C ILE A 102 10.82 -33.26 -9.92
N ARG A 103 9.67 -33.95 -9.79
CA ARG A 103 9.04 -34.18 -8.47
C ARG A 103 9.95 -34.96 -7.52
N ARG A 104 10.71 -35.96 -7.98
CA ARG A 104 11.63 -36.75 -7.13
C ARG A 104 12.79 -35.92 -6.58
N ASN A 105 13.38 -35.06 -7.41
CA ASN A 105 14.43 -34.14 -6.96
C ASN A 105 13.87 -33.09 -6.00
N LEU A 106 12.64 -32.64 -6.24
CA LEU A 106 11.93 -31.77 -5.31
C LEU A 106 11.60 -32.51 -4.01
N THR A 107 11.24 -33.81 -4.03
CA THR A 107 10.90 -34.57 -2.80
C THR A 107 12.08 -34.84 -1.86
N LEU A 108 13.31 -34.86 -2.37
CA LEU A 108 14.49 -34.99 -1.50
C LEU A 108 14.86 -33.66 -0.81
N LEU A 109 14.41 -32.54 -1.37
CA LEU A 109 14.41 -31.23 -0.70
C LEU A 109 13.14 -31.08 0.18
N ALA A 110 12.05 -31.73 -0.22
CA ALA A 110 10.71 -31.69 0.38
C ALA A 110 10.39 -32.79 1.38
N ALA A 111 11.39 -33.50 1.90
CA ALA A 111 11.16 -34.56 2.87
C ALA A 111 10.55 -34.07 4.20
N ASN A 112 10.32 -32.74 4.34
CA ASN A 112 9.58 -32.12 5.44
C ASN A 112 8.54 -31.11 4.88
N ASP A 113 7.32 -31.56 4.53
CA ASP A 113 6.09 -30.76 4.26
C ASP A 113 6.23 -29.42 3.49
N ASP A 114 6.26 -29.49 2.15
CA ASP A 114 6.67 -28.36 1.29
C ASP A 114 5.57 -27.46 0.69
N GLY A 115 4.29 -27.74 0.92
CA GLY A 115 3.24 -26.73 0.68
C GLY A 115 3.36 -25.57 1.67
N GLU A 116 3.75 -25.89 2.91
CA GLU A 116 3.97 -24.90 3.96
C GLU A 116 5.36 -24.28 3.89
N SER A 117 6.39 -24.97 3.39
CA SER A 117 7.79 -24.47 3.42
C SER A 117 8.04 -23.22 2.56
N PHE A 118 7.61 -23.17 1.30
CA PHE A 118 7.80 -21.96 0.46
C PHE A 118 6.89 -20.81 0.90
N ILE A 119 5.62 -21.09 1.18
CA ILE A 119 4.66 -20.09 1.67
C ILE A 119 5.09 -19.56 3.03
N SER A 120 5.69 -20.38 3.90
CA SER A 120 6.25 -19.93 5.17
C SER A 120 7.58 -19.19 5.01
N ALA A 121 8.42 -19.51 4.02
CA ALA A 121 9.62 -18.71 3.72
C ALA A 121 9.25 -17.31 3.23
N VAL A 122 8.29 -17.21 2.30
CA VAL A 122 7.74 -15.92 1.83
C VAL A 122 6.99 -15.20 2.95
N GLY A 123 6.21 -15.92 3.76
CA GLY A 123 5.51 -15.38 4.92
C GLY A 123 6.45 -14.81 5.98
N ARG A 124 7.55 -15.51 6.29
CA ARG A 124 8.61 -15.01 7.17
C ARG A 124 9.30 -13.78 6.60
N GLY A 125 9.61 -13.78 5.30
CA GLY A 125 10.17 -12.61 4.63
C GLY A 125 9.22 -11.40 4.68
N ALA A 126 7.93 -11.62 4.45
CA ALA A 126 6.92 -10.58 4.53
C ALA A 126 6.77 -10.03 5.95
N GLU A 127 6.79 -10.88 6.99
CA GLU A 127 6.76 -10.44 8.39
C GLU A 127 8.03 -9.71 8.79
N GLN A 128 9.21 -10.15 8.36
CA GLN A 128 10.47 -9.43 8.60
C GLN A 128 10.45 -8.03 7.98
N VAL A 129 9.98 -7.92 6.72
CA VAL A 129 9.82 -6.61 6.06
C VAL A 129 8.79 -5.74 6.77
N ARG A 130 7.68 -6.31 7.25
CA ARG A 130 6.69 -5.57 8.05
C ARG A 130 7.27 -5.11 9.39
N GLY A 131 8.04 -5.95 10.07
CA GLY A 131 8.73 -5.62 11.32
C GLY A 131 9.70 -4.46 11.12
N LEU A 132 10.59 -4.57 10.12
CA LEU A 132 11.53 -3.50 9.76
C LEU A 132 10.83 -2.19 9.40
N ARG A 133 9.72 -2.24 8.65
CA ARG A 133 8.95 -1.04 8.33
C ARG A 133 8.37 -0.37 9.58
N ARG A 134 7.83 -1.16 10.53
CA ARG A 134 7.36 -0.62 11.81
C ARG A 134 8.48 0.03 12.61
N GLU A 135 9.65 -0.62 12.69
CA GLU A 135 10.82 -0.03 13.38
C GLU A 135 11.27 1.29 12.72
N VAL A 136 11.23 1.37 11.39
CA VAL A 136 11.53 2.62 10.66
C VAL A 136 10.49 3.70 10.95
N ASP A 137 9.20 3.34 10.96
CA ASP A 137 8.12 4.28 11.26
C ASP A 137 8.20 4.80 12.70
N ASP A 138 8.48 3.91 13.67
CA ASP A 138 8.67 4.25 15.08
C ASP A 138 9.89 5.14 15.28
N LEU A 139 11.01 4.84 14.61
CA LEU A 139 12.21 5.67 14.66
C LEU A 139 11.97 7.05 14.03
N ALA A 140 11.25 7.11 12.91
CA ALA A 140 10.88 8.37 12.28
C ALA A 140 10.00 9.24 13.20
N ALA A 141 9.05 8.62 13.90
CA ALA A 141 8.21 9.30 14.89
C ALA A 141 9.03 9.83 16.07
N LEU A 142 9.96 9.02 16.60
CA LEU A 142 10.85 9.46 17.68
C LEU A 142 11.73 10.64 17.26
N VAL A 143 12.32 10.57 16.06
CA VAL A 143 13.14 11.67 15.51
C VAL A 143 12.31 12.94 15.34
N ALA A 144 11.07 12.82 14.86
CA ALA A 144 10.17 13.97 14.72
C ALA A 144 9.84 14.60 16.08
N GLN A 145 9.54 13.78 17.09
CA GLN A 145 9.29 14.25 18.45
C GLN A 145 10.52 14.96 19.03
N THR A 146 11.70 14.34 18.96
CA THR A 146 12.93 14.94 19.47
C THR A 146 13.28 16.25 18.76
N ARG A 147 13.03 16.35 17.45
CA ARG A 147 13.21 17.62 16.71
C ARG A 147 12.25 18.70 17.17
N ALA A 148 10.99 18.36 17.45
CA ALA A 148 10.02 19.30 17.97
C ALA A 148 10.36 19.74 19.41
N GLU A 149 10.92 18.86 20.23
CA GLU A 149 11.41 19.25 21.57
C GLU A 149 12.65 20.15 21.51
N LEU A 150 13.45 20.04 20.44
CA LEU A 150 14.65 20.84 20.23
C LEU A 150 14.41 22.16 19.48
N SER A 151 13.27 22.34 18.78
CA SER A 151 13.02 23.56 18.01
C SER A 151 12.99 24.80 18.89
N ASP A 152 12.47 24.66 20.12
CA ASP A 152 12.35 25.76 21.08
C ASP A 152 13.63 25.94 21.93
N ALA A 153 14.67 25.15 21.65
CA ALA A 153 15.94 25.28 22.36
C ALA A 153 16.72 26.50 21.84
N ILE A 154 17.31 27.26 22.74
CA ILE A 154 18.25 28.33 22.37
C ILE A 154 19.54 27.69 21.85
N ARG A 155 19.87 27.93 20.57
CA ARG A 155 21.02 27.33 19.89
C ARG A 155 22.01 28.37 19.38
N HIS A 156 21.58 29.62 19.24
CA HIS A 156 22.39 30.70 18.71
C HIS A 156 22.64 31.75 19.78
N ILE A 157 23.89 31.82 20.23
CA ILE A 157 24.31 32.72 21.30
C ILE A 157 25.42 33.61 20.79
N SER A 158 25.30 34.91 21.03
CA SER A 158 26.37 35.87 20.78
C SER A 158 26.47 36.87 21.93
N VAL A 159 27.67 37.40 22.15
CA VAL A 159 27.91 38.43 23.17
C VAL A 159 28.77 39.53 22.57
N VAL A 160 28.29 40.77 22.67
CA VAL A 160 29.00 41.97 22.27
C VAL A 160 29.37 42.76 23.51
N ARG A 161 30.67 43.03 23.70
CA ARG A 161 31.19 43.84 24.81
C ARG A 161 31.55 45.24 24.35
N TYR A 162 31.16 46.23 25.13
CA TYR A 162 31.35 47.64 24.82
C TYR A 162 31.52 48.48 26.08
N ASP A 163 31.90 49.74 25.88
CA ASP A 163 31.92 50.76 26.92
C ASP A 163 30.75 51.70 26.67
N ALA A 164 29.80 51.73 27.61
CA ALA A 164 28.57 52.52 27.49
C ALA A 164 28.74 53.99 27.90
N PHE A 165 29.82 54.32 28.63
CA PHE A 165 30.00 55.64 29.22
C PHE A 165 31.35 56.29 28.87
N GLY A 166 32.30 55.56 28.27
CA GLY A 166 33.60 56.10 27.81
C GLY A 166 34.59 56.42 28.92
N ASP A 167 34.11 56.54 30.16
CA ASP A 167 34.86 57.02 31.32
C ASP A 167 35.28 55.90 32.28
N LEU A 168 34.74 54.70 32.06
CA LEU A 168 35.01 53.52 32.88
C LEU A 168 36.06 52.71 32.13
N GLY A 169 37.29 52.69 32.62
CA GLY A 169 38.38 51.97 31.96
C GLY A 169 38.06 50.50 31.71
N GLY A 170 37.64 50.17 30.48
CA GLY A 170 37.35 48.81 30.02
C GLY A 170 35.94 48.62 29.43
N ARG A 171 35.77 47.56 28.64
CA ARG A 171 34.47 47.18 28.06
C ARG A 171 33.65 46.33 29.03
N LEU A 172 33.12 46.97 30.05
CA LEU A 172 32.38 46.31 31.15
C LEU A 172 30.90 46.12 30.85
N SER A 173 30.34 46.85 29.88
CA SER A 173 28.96 46.66 29.43
C SER A 173 28.87 45.57 28.36
N PHE A 174 27.74 44.87 28.30
CA PHE A 174 27.51 43.82 27.31
C PHE A 174 26.06 43.73 26.85
N SER A 175 25.87 43.21 25.63
CA SER A 175 24.60 42.76 25.10
C SER A 175 24.77 41.33 24.60
N ALA A 176 23.91 40.43 25.05
CA ALA A 176 23.91 39.02 24.72
C ALA A 176 22.61 38.64 24.03
N ALA A 177 22.69 38.08 22.82
CA ALA A 177 21.53 37.56 22.10
C ALA A 177 21.47 36.05 22.30
N LEU A 178 20.30 35.55 22.66
CA LEU A 178 19.98 34.14 22.87
C LEU A 178 18.78 33.82 21.98
N LEU A 179 19.02 33.15 20.85
CA LEU A 179 18.02 32.86 19.84
C LEU A 179 17.96 31.36 19.54
N ASP A 180 16.78 30.89 19.14
CA ASP A 180 16.55 29.56 18.53
C ASP A 180 16.77 29.59 17.00
N ASP A 181 16.57 28.45 16.35
CA ASP A 181 16.77 28.28 14.90
C ASP A 181 15.79 29.15 14.05
N ASP A 182 14.64 29.53 14.61
CA ASP A 182 13.64 30.40 13.96
C ASP A 182 13.95 31.90 14.17
N GLY A 183 15.00 32.21 14.95
CA GLY A 183 15.39 33.57 15.30
C GLY A 183 14.51 34.20 16.38
N ASP A 184 13.73 33.39 17.09
CA ASP A 184 12.96 33.77 18.26
C ASP A 184 13.84 33.66 19.52
N GLY A 185 13.58 34.51 20.51
CA GLY A 185 14.33 34.46 21.77
C GLY A 185 14.38 35.79 22.50
N LEU A 186 15.55 36.13 23.03
CA LEU A 186 15.74 37.34 23.83
C LEU A 186 17.14 37.93 23.69
N VAL A 187 17.23 39.23 23.99
CA VAL A 187 18.49 39.94 24.19
C VAL A 187 18.55 40.41 25.63
N LEU A 188 19.66 40.10 26.30
CA LEU A 188 20.00 40.56 27.64
C LEU A 188 21.11 41.59 27.54
N THR A 189 20.88 42.76 28.10
CA THR A 189 21.84 43.86 28.10
C THR A 189 22.16 44.27 29.51
N ALA A 190 23.43 44.36 29.86
CA ALA A 190 23.90 44.90 31.12
C ALA A 190 24.77 46.12 30.86
N ILE A 191 24.31 47.27 31.36
CA ILE A 191 25.02 48.54 31.29
C ILE A 191 25.67 48.77 32.65
N HIS A 192 27.00 48.75 32.67
CA HIS A 192 27.79 48.96 33.88
C HIS A 192 28.10 50.44 34.03
N GLY A 193 27.53 51.08 35.06
CA GLY A 193 27.85 52.45 35.47
C GLY A 193 28.88 52.48 36.60
N ARG A 194 29.24 53.69 37.08
CA ARG A 194 30.24 53.87 38.15
C ARG A 194 29.79 53.29 39.50
N SER A 195 28.50 53.40 39.81
CA SER A 195 27.93 53.06 41.11
C SER A 195 26.96 51.88 41.05
N GLU A 196 26.44 51.53 39.87
CA GLU A 196 25.45 50.46 39.71
C GLU A 196 25.52 49.83 38.32
N THR A 197 24.94 48.63 38.19
CA THR A 197 24.72 47.97 36.91
C THR A 197 23.23 47.85 36.66
N ARG A 198 22.77 48.29 35.49
CA ARG A 198 21.37 48.12 35.07
C ARG A 198 21.28 47.04 34.02
N SER A 199 20.38 46.09 34.22
CA SER A 199 20.14 45.01 33.26
C SER A 199 18.75 45.16 32.64
N TYR A 200 18.69 44.98 31.33
CA TYR A 200 17.48 45.06 30.52
C TYR A 200 17.33 43.79 29.71
N MET A 201 16.08 43.42 29.42
CA MET A 201 15.78 42.29 28.54
C MET A 201 14.72 42.71 27.53
N LYS A 202 14.95 42.34 26.26
CA LYS A 202 14.00 42.57 25.17
C LYS A 202 13.74 41.24 24.46
N GLY A 203 12.46 40.97 24.17
CA GLY A 203 12.08 39.82 23.37
C GLY A 203 12.42 40.03 21.90
N ILE A 204 12.85 38.96 21.24
CA ILE A 204 13.08 38.91 19.80
C ILE A 204 12.09 37.92 19.19
N LYS A 205 11.45 38.34 18.09
CA LYS A 205 10.61 37.51 17.24
C LYS A 205 11.10 37.58 15.80
N SER A 206 11.44 36.42 15.23
CA SER A 206 11.95 36.25 13.86
C SER A 206 13.10 37.22 13.54
N GLY A 207 14.04 37.39 14.49
CA GLY A 207 15.20 38.27 14.34
C GLY A 207 14.95 39.77 14.54
N ALA A 208 13.74 40.20 14.91
CA ALA A 208 13.40 41.60 15.19
C ALA A 208 12.76 41.77 16.59
N SER A 209 12.80 42.98 17.15
CA SER A 209 12.12 43.31 18.41
C SER A 209 11.02 44.35 18.18
N GLU A 210 9.94 44.26 18.94
CA GLU A 210 8.89 45.30 18.97
C GLU A 210 9.42 46.61 19.56
N ALA A 211 10.37 46.53 20.50
CA ALA A 211 11.04 47.67 21.08
C ALA A 211 12.29 48.03 20.27
N PRO A 212 12.64 49.33 20.14
CA PRO A 212 13.86 49.71 19.43
C PRO A 212 15.09 49.12 20.12
N LEU A 213 15.93 48.46 19.31
CA LEU A 213 17.20 47.90 19.74
C LEU A 213 18.30 48.96 19.69
N SER A 214 19.24 48.91 20.64
CA SER A 214 20.48 49.67 20.56
C SER A 214 21.37 49.12 19.45
N PRO A 215 22.37 49.89 18.97
CA PRO A 215 23.33 49.40 17.98
C PRO A 215 24.04 48.11 18.42
N GLU A 216 24.39 48.01 19.69
CA GLU A 216 25.08 46.86 20.29
C GLU A 216 24.16 45.64 20.42
N GLU A 217 22.89 45.86 20.79
CA GLU A 217 21.86 44.81 20.82
C GLU A 217 21.60 44.26 19.42
N GLN A 218 21.43 45.14 18.43
CA GLN A 218 21.24 44.78 17.02
C GLN A 218 22.44 43.99 16.48
N GLN A 219 23.66 44.40 16.86
CA GLN A 219 24.88 43.71 16.49
C GLN A 219 24.94 42.30 17.10
N ALA A 220 24.54 42.14 18.36
CA ALA A 220 24.47 40.82 19.00
C ALA A 220 23.46 39.91 18.27
N VAL A 221 22.25 40.39 17.99
CA VAL A 221 21.24 39.62 17.23
C VAL A 221 21.80 39.20 15.87
N THR A 222 22.42 40.13 15.15
CA THR A 222 23.01 39.86 13.83
C THR A 222 24.10 38.79 13.90
N TYR A 223 24.94 38.80 14.93
CA TYR A 223 26.00 37.80 15.11
C TYR A 223 25.46 36.44 15.51
N ALA A 224 24.42 36.39 16.34
CA ALA A 224 23.76 35.13 16.70
C ALA A 224 23.15 34.47 15.44
N LEU A 225 22.43 35.24 14.62
CA LEU A 225 21.82 34.75 13.38
C LEU A 225 22.87 34.35 12.31
N LYS A 226 24.00 35.04 12.22
CA LYS A 226 25.08 34.64 11.31
C LYS A 226 25.72 33.30 11.71
N GLY A 227 25.90 33.06 13.01
CA GLY A 227 26.38 31.79 13.53
C GLY A 227 25.44 30.60 13.24
N ALA A 228 24.16 30.86 12.95
CA ALA A 228 23.19 29.86 12.50
C ALA A 228 23.40 29.41 11.04
N SER A 229 24.00 30.27 10.22
CA SER A 229 24.06 30.12 8.76
C SER A 229 25.35 29.49 8.21
N SER A 230 26.28 29.06 9.08
CA SER A 230 27.57 28.45 8.71
C SER A 230 27.64 26.97 9.04
#